data_AF-A0A7X7Q2L5-F1
#
_entry.id   AF-A0A7X7Q2L5-F1
#
_cell.length_a   1.000
_cell.length_b   1.000
_cell.length_c   1.000
_cell.angle_alpha   90.00
_cell.angle_beta   90.00
_cell.angle_gamma   90.00
#
_symmetry.space_group_name_H-M   'P 1'
#
loop_
_entity.id
_entity.type
_entity.pdbx_description
1 polymer ?
#
loop_
_entity_poly.entity_id
_entity_poly.type
_entity_poly.pdbx_seq_one_letter_code
_entity_poly.pdbx_strand_id
1 'polypeptide(L)'
;MNIKQIKLYASNNRTFERGLDYYEANHVQNYHMHVGETISLTADVVGSLNNIYKVKVEISLNQVLLNFDCQCLAHETYRGCCKHVIAVLLKYYYDIGHKPSLITQIQTITDDEARSMIKEYTTRNIDLALNETNYQKVRLIPRMIISSSQDIMLSFLIGHVRPYVLRSITDFYYFMKEKRIASYGKNLTLYHDLTSFTDDSQEIVKFLLDTYIDIQFYDRKFSYPREFRYLTLSPRSIDRFYELFINKTLTLEENAY
;
A
#
# COMPACT_ATOMS: atom_id res chain seq x y z
N MET A 1 14.36 -11.12 -11.24
CA MET A 1 13.65 -12.34 -10.80
C MET A 1 12.21 -12.06 -11.11
N ASN A 2 11.48 -12.96 -11.74
CA ASN A 2 10.08 -12.74 -12.10
C ASN A 2 9.13 -13.61 -11.26
N ILE A 3 7.83 -13.30 -11.30
CA ILE A 3 6.82 -14.04 -10.52
C ILE A 3 6.77 -15.52 -10.91
N LYS A 4 6.97 -15.87 -12.20
CA LYS A 4 7.01 -17.27 -12.65
C LYS A 4 8.13 -18.03 -11.94
N GLN A 5 9.31 -17.44 -11.80
CA GLN A 5 10.44 -18.02 -11.06
C GLN A 5 10.10 -18.16 -9.56
N ILE A 6 9.53 -17.12 -8.93
CA ILE A 6 9.14 -17.18 -7.50
C ILE A 6 8.13 -18.30 -7.25
N LYS A 7 7.16 -18.46 -8.16
CA LYS A 7 6.17 -19.55 -8.09
C LYS A 7 6.81 -20.93 -8.18
N LEU A 8 7.83 -21.10 -9.04
CA LEU A 8 8.59 -22.36 -9.15
C LEU A 8 9.43 -22.67 -7.91
N TYR A 9 9.83 -21.66 -7.14
CA TYR A 9 10.57 -21.87 -5.89
C TYR A 9 9.68 -22.33 -4.73
N ALA A 10 8.36 -22.11 -4.80
CA ALA A 10 7.45 -22.53 -3.74
C ALA A 10 7.33 -24.06 -3.68
N SER A 11 7.14 -24.61 -2.47
CA SER A 11 6.95 -26.06 -2.30
C SER A 11 5.75 -26.63 -3.08
N ASN A 12 4.74 -25.81 -3.34
CA ASN A 12 3.58 -26.11 -4.19
C ASN A 12 2.78 -24.82 -4.46
N ASN A 13 1.78 -24.88 -5.34
CA ASN A 13 0.93 -23.74 -5.70
C ASN A 13 0.24 -23.10 -4.48
N ARG A 14 -0.29 -23.92 -3.56
CA ARG A 14 -0.97 -23.42 -2.35
C ARG A 14 0.00 -22.68 -1.42
N THR A 15 1.27 -23.10 -1.36
CA THR A 15 2.32 -22.39 -0.62
C THR A 15 2.64 -21.04 -1.25
N PHE A 16 2.64 -20.95 -2.58
CA PHE A 16 2.80 -19.69 -3.28
C PHE A 16 1.64 -18.72 -3.00
N GLU A 17 0.39 -19.20 -3.14
CA GLU A 17 -0.82 -18.41 -2.83
C GLU A 17 -0.78 -17.87 -1.40
N ARG A 18 -0.48 -18.72 -0.43
CA ARG A 18 -0.34 -18.29 0.97
C ARG A 18 0.82 -17.30 1.19
N GLY A 19 1.89 -17.40 0.41
CA GLY A 19 2.99 -16.46 0.47
C GLY A 19 2.60 -15.10 -0.09
N LEU A 20 1.76 -15.09 -1.13
CA LEU A 20 1.15 -13.88 -1.67
C LEU A 20 0.21 -13.23 -0.65
N ASP A 21 -0.67 -14.01 0.00
CA ASP A 21 -1.55 -13.50 1.06
C ASP A 21 -0.76 -12.79 2.17
N TYR A 22 0.35 -13.39 2.60
CA TYR A 22 1.22 -12.83 3.65
C TYR A 22 1.92 -11.54 3.21
N TYR A 23 2.34 -11.49 1.96
CA TYR A 23 2.91 -10.28 1.38
C TYR A 23 1.86 -9.15 1.33
N GLU A 24 0.68 -9.41 0.77
CA GLU A 24 -0.40 -8.42 0.61
C GLU A 24 -0.95 -7.92 1.95
N ALA A 25 -1.04 -8.80 2.94
CA ALA A 25 -1.46 -8.44 4.29
C ALA A 25 -0.35 -7.75 5.12
N ASN A 26 0.79 -7.39 4.53
CA ASN A 26 1.92 -6.72 5.19
C ASN A 26 2.49 -7.50 6.40
N HIS A 27 2.51 -8.84 6.33
CA HIS A 27 3.10 -9.66 7.38
C HIS A 27 4.64 -9.63 7.37
N VAL A 28 5.26 -9.15 6.29
CA VAL A 28 6.72 -9.02 6.18
C VAL A 28 7.17 -7.70 6.78
N GLN A 29 7.78 -7.76 7.96
CA GLN A 29 8.26 -6.64 8.77
C GLN A 29 9.79 -6.69 8.92
N ASN A 30 10.38 -5.59 9.42
CA ASN A 30 11.84 -5.47 9.64
C ASN A 30 12.67 -5.97 8.43
N TYR A 31 12.20 -5.62 7.23
CA TYR A 31 12.82 -6.06 5.99
C TYR A 31 14.04 -5.20 5.68
N HIS A 32 15.18 -5.86 5.50
CA HIS A 32 16.44 -5.25 5.13
C HIS A 32 17.03 -5.95 3.92
N MET A 33 17.49 -5.15 2.96
CA MET A 33 18.20 -5.60 1.77
C MET A 33 19.63 -5.08 1.83
N HIS A 34 20.59 -5.98 1.69
CA HIS A 34 22.01 -5.66 1.55
C HIS A 34 22.50 -6.13 0.19
N VAL A 35 23.12 -5.23 -0.58
CA VAL A 35 23.67 -5.52 -1.91
C VAL A 35 25.18 -5.57 -1.80
N GLY A 36 25.76 -6.75 -2.03
CA GLY A 36 27.21 -6.97 -2.14
C GLY A 36 27.52 -7.77 -3.40
N GLU A 37 28.33 -8.83 -3.28
CA GLU A 37 28.54 -9.81 -4.35
C GLU A 37 27.24 -10.60 -4.67
N THR A 38 26.40 -10.77 -3.64
CA THR A 38 25.04 -11.28 -3.73
C THR A 38 24.07 -10.30 -3.06
N ILE A 39 22.77 -10.48 -3.32
CA ILE A 39 21.70 -9.72 -2.69
C ILE A 39 21.21 -10.53 -1.49
N SER A 40 21.49 -10.04 -0.29
CA SER A 40 21.04 -10.65 0.97
C SER A 40 19.80 -9.94 1.50
N LEU A 41 18.74 -10.69 1.73
CA LEU A 41 17.49 -10.22 2.30
C LEU A 41 17.32 -10.81 3.70
N THR A 42 16.94 -9.98 4.66
CA THR A 42 16.53 -10.42 5.99
C THR A 42 15.20 -9.79 6.34
N ALA A 43 14.31 -10.55 6.99
CA ALA A 43 13.00 -10.06 7.41
C ALA A 43 12.44 -10.85 8.59
N ASP A 44 11.52 -10.21 9.31
CA ASP A 44 10.66 -10.83 10.31
C ASP A 44 9.26 -11.01 9.71
N VAL A 45 8.77 -12.24 9.59
CA VAL A 45 7.45 -12.53 9.01
C VAL A 45 6.47 -12.95 10.09
N VAL A 46 5.40 -12.18 10.27
CA VAL A 46 4.36 -12.43 11.26
C VAL A 46 3.44 -13.57 10.79
N GLY A 47 3.27 -14.60 11.61
CA GLY A 47 2.38 -15.73 11.36
C GLY A 47 0.92 -15.47 11.76
N SER A 48 0.01 -16.37 11.38
CA SER A 48 -1.42 -16.28 11.72
C SER A 48 -1.71 -16.28 13.22
N LEU A 49 -0.81 -16.84 14.04
CA LEU A 49 -0.91 -16.84 15.51
C LEU A 49 0.01 -15.77 16.16
N ASN A 50 0.38 -14.74 15.39
CA ASN A 50 1.28 -13.66 15.82
C ASN A 50 2.71 -14.10 16.21
N ASN A 51 3.11 -15.32 15.84
CA ASN A 51 4.49 -15.79 15.93
C ASN A 51 5.36 -15.08 14.89
N ILE A 52 6.61 -14.75 15.22
CA ILE A 52 7.54 -14.10 14.29
C ILE A 52 8.53 -15.13 13.77
N TYR A 53 8.65 -15.24 12.45
CA TYR A 53 9.60 -16.11 11.78
C TYR A 53 10.70 -15.29 11.12
N LYS A 54 11.95 -15.51 11.52
CA LYS A 54 13.08 -14.90 10.81
C LYS A 54 13.28 -15.61 9.48
N VAL A 55 13.42 -14.81 8.44
CA VAL A 55 13.66 -15.26 7.07
C VAL A 55 14.95 -14.63 6.57
N LYS A 56 15.80 -15.44 5.96
CA LYS A 56 16.99 -15.01 5.25
C LYS A 56 16.96 -15.56 3.84
N VAL A 57 17.31 -14.73 2.86
CA VAL A 57 17.34 -15.12 1.46
C VAL A 57 18.59 -14.55 0.82
N GLU A 58 19.23 -15.33 -0.03
CA GLU A 58 20.37 -14.91 -0.83
C GLU A 58 20.04 -15.09 -2.32
N ILE A 59 20.19 -14.02 -3.09
CA ILE A 59 19.86 -13.96 -4.51
C ILE A 59 21.12 -13.51 -5.27
N SER A 60 21.42 -14.12 -6.40
CA SER A 60 22.49 -13.66 -7.27
C SER A 60 22.15 -12.32 -7.95
N LEU A 61 23.16 -11.61 -8.45
CA LEU A 61 22.93 -10.40 -9.25
C LEU A 61 22.13 -10.70 -10.54
N ASN A 62 22.25 -11.93 -11.05
CA ASN A 62 21.43 -12.45 -12.17
C ASN A 62 20.03 -12.87 -11.72
N GLN A 63 19.62 -12.51 -10.51
CA GLN A 63 18.27 -12.66 -10.00
C GLN A 63 17.81 -14.12 -9.82
N VAL A 64 18.75 -15.01 -9.53
CA VAL A 64 18.50 -16.42 -9.23
C VAL A 64 18.58 -16.63 -7.72
N LEU A 65 17.62 -17.35 -7.16
CA LEU A 65 17.66 -17.74 -5.75
C LEU A 65 18.83 -18.69 -5.50
N LEU A 66 19.79 -18.28 -4.67
CA LEU A 66 20.96 -19.07 -4.31
C LEU A 66 20.72 -19.87 -3.04
N ASN A 67 20.20 -19.20 -2.00
CA ASN A 67 19.95 -19.82 -0.71
C ASN A 67 18.75 -19.17 -0.01
N PHE A 68 18.11 -19.92 0.88
CA PHE A 68 17.04 -19.41 1.74
C PHE A 68 16.97 -20.20 3.04
N ASP A 69 16.63 -19.50 4.12
CA ASP A 69 16.43 -20.06 5.45
C ASP A 69 15.19 -19.42 6.09
N CYS A 70 14.43 -20.24 6.82
CA CYS A 70 13.28 -19.77 7.57
C CYS A 70 13.05 -20.63 8.82
N GLN A 71 12.83 -19.97 9.96
CA GLN A 71 12.58 -20.62 11.26
C GLN A 71 11.23 -21.35 11.38
N CYS A 72 10.51 -21.59 10.28
CA CYS A 72 9.21 -22.24 10.33
C CYS A 72 9.34 -23.74 10.06
N LEU A 73 8.50 -24.54 10.72
CA LEU A 73 8.48 -26.00 10.55
C LEU A 73 8.37 -26.43 9.08
N ALA A 74 7.65 -25.67 8.25
CA ALA A 74 7.48 -25.99 6.83
C ALA A 74 8.79 -25.94 6.03
N HIS A 75 9.77 -25.13 6.45
CA HIS A 75 11.10 -25.07 5.83
C HIS A 75 11.91 -26.34 6.12
N GLU A 76 11.82 -26.86 7.33
CA GLU A 76 12.47 -28.11 7.75
C GLU A 76 11.78 -29.35 7.16
N THR A 77 10.46 -29.25 6.90
CA THR A 77 9.63 -30.40 6.52
C THR A 77 9.52 -30.62 5.01
N TYR A 78 9.46 -29.54 4.22
CA TYR A 78 9.13 -29.62 2.79
C TYR A 78 10.25 -29.10 1.92
N ARG A 79 10.44 -29.72 0.75
CA ARG A 79 11.32 -29.18 -0.29
C ARG A 79 10.74 -27.89 -0.86
N GLY A 80 11.60 -26.91 -1.11
CA GLY A 80 11.24 -25.60 -1.66
C GLY A 80 10.94 -24.54 -0.61
N CYS A 81 10.62 -23.35 -1.07
CA CYS A 81 10.36 -22.18 -0.24
C CYS A 81 9.01 -22.30 0.46
N CYS A 82 9.00 -22.05 1.76
CA CYS A 82 7.77 -21.91 2.52
C CYS A 82 7.08 -20.57 2.19
N LYS A 83 5.82 -20.42 2.60
CA LYS A 83 5.04 -19.18 2.40
C LYS A 83 5.74 -17.91 2.90
N HIS A 84 6.53 -18.00 3.98
CA HIS A 84 7.25 -16.84 4.53
C HIS A 84 8.41 -16.41 3.62
N VAL A 85 9.17 -17.36 3.09
CA VAL A 85 10.23 -17.09 2.10
C VAL A 85 9.62 -16.53 0.82
N ILE A 86 8.51 -17.10 0.35
CA ILE A 86 7.78 -16.58 -0.81
C ILE A 86 7.32 -15.13 -0.58
N ALA A 87 6.77 -14.82 0.59
CA ALA A 87 6.34 -13.45 0.93
C ALA A 87 7.51 -12.46 0.87
N VAL A 88 8.71 -12.86 1.33
CA VAL A 88 9.92 -12.03 1.26
C VAL A 88 10.41 -11.86 -0.19
N LEU A 89 10.39 -12.92 -1.00
CA LEU A 89 10.74 -12.86 -2.42
C LEU A 89 9.79 -11.95 -3.21
N LEU A 90 8.49 -11.99 -2.90
CA LEU A 90 7.49 -11.10 -3.47
C LEU A 90 7.74 -9.66 -3.04
N LYS A 91 8.00 -9.41 -1.75
CA LYS A 91 8.37 -8.08 -1.26
C LYS A 91 9.59 -7.53 -1.99
N TYR A 92 10.63 -8.34 -2.16
CA TYR A 92 11.81 -7.96 -2.93
C TYR A 92 11.46 -7.62 -4.39
N TYR A 93 10.70 -8.48 -5.07
CA TYR A 93 10.28 -8.27 -6.46
C TYR A 93 9.54 -6.94 -6.66
N TYR A 94 8.63 -6.59 -5.75
CA TYR A 94 7.89 -5.34 -5.84
C TYR A 94 8.73 -4.13 -5.39
N ASP A 95 9.58 -4.27 -4.38
CA ASP A 95 10.46 -3.18 -3.92
C ASP A 95 11.47 -2.77 -5.02
N ILE A 96 12.04 -3.73 -5.76
CA ILE A 96 12.90 -3.42 -6.93
C ILE A 96 12.09 -2.87 -8.12
N GLY A 97 10.81 -3.20 -8.24
CA GLY A 97 9.93 -2.64 -9.30
C GLY A 97 9.49 -1.19 -9.06
N HIS A 98 9.51 -0.72 -7.80
CA HIS A 98 8.98 0.58 -7.39
C HIS A 98 10.03 1.59 -6.89
N LYS A 99 11.32 1.22 -6.77
CA LYS A 99 12.43 2.13 -6.41
C LYS A 99 13.55 2.10 -7.47
N PRO A 100 13.46 2.94 -8.52
CA PRO A 100 14.45 2.99 -9.61
C PRO A 100 15.88 3.36 -9.15
N SER A 101 16.01 4.05 -8.01
CA SER A 101 17.28 4.53 -7.46
C SER A 101 18.17 3.43 -6.85
N LEU A 102 17.69 2.19 -6.75
CA LEU A 102 18.48 1.01 -6.37
C LEU A 102 18.98 0.22 -7.60
N ILE A 103 18.65 0.67 -8.82
CA ILE A 103 18.77 -0.07 -10.08
C ILE A 103 19.72 0.64 -11.06
N THR A 104 20.96 0.90 -10.65
CA THR A 104 21.97 1.37 -11.63
C THR A 104 22.62 0.23 -12.40
N GLN A 105 22.28 -1.06 -12.16
CA GLN A 105 22.93 -2.18 -12.89
C GLN A 105 22.06 -3.39 -13.27
N ILE A 106 20.72 -3.38 -13.13
CA ILE A 106 19.91 -4.57 -13.43
C ILE A 106 18.66 -4.21 -14.24
N GLN A 107 18.83 -4.00 -15.55
CA GLN A 107 17.78 -4.09 -16.57
C GLN A 107 17.76 -5.55 -17.12
N THR A 108 16.71 -6.21 -17.58
CA THR A 108 15.33 -5.89 -18.01
C THR A 108 14.46 -7.14 -17.76
N ILE A 109 13.13 -6.97 -17.75
CA ILE A 109 12.04 -7.85 -18.25
C ILE A 109 10.82 -7.59 -17.36
N THR A 110 9.98 -6.66 -17.82
CA THR A 110 8.60 -6.50 -17.38
C THR A 110 7.72 -7.05 -18.49
N ASP A 111 7.05 -8.18 -18.25
CA ASP A 111 5.92 -8.64 -19.07
C ASP A 111 4.65 -7.93 -18.58
N ASP A 112 4.03 -7.12 -19.45
CA ASP A 112 2.77 -6.41 -19.17
C ASP A 112 1.59 -7.37 -18.94
N GLU A 113 1.66 -8.61 -19.43
CA GLU A 113 0.67 -9.67 -19.20
C GLU A 113 0.57 -10.06 -17.71
N ALA A 114 1.67 -9.99 -16.96
CA ALA A 114 1.65 -10.31 -15.53
C ALA A 114 0.86 -9.25 -14.74
N ARG A 115 0.96 -7.97 -15.12
CA ARG A 115 0.19 -6.88 -14.51
C ARG A 115 -1.31 -7.00 -14.81
N SER A 116 -1.67 -7.38 -16.04
CA SER A 116 -3.07 -7.57 -16.43
C SER A 116 -3.72 -8.77 -15.71
N MET A 117 -3.00 -9.90 -15.63
CA MET A 117 -3.49 -11.13 -15.00
C MET A 117 -3.66 -10.97 -13.48
N ILE A 118 -2.79 -10.19 -12.82
CA ILE A 118 -2.92 -9.86 -11.38
C ILE A 118 -4.13 -8.95 -11.13
N LYS A 119 -4.37 -7.95 -11.98
CA LYS A 119 -5.53 -7.04 -11.83
C LYS A 119 -6.85 -7.81 -11.89
N GLU A 120 -6.94 -8.79 -12.78
CA GLU A 120 -8.15 -9.60 -12.93
C GLU A 120 -8.35 -10.57 -11.75
N TYR A 121 -7.27 -11.18 -11.25
CA TYR A 121 -7.33 -12.12 -10.12
C TYR A 121 -7.56 -11.42 -8.77
N THR A 122 -6.95 -10.25 -8.53
CA THR A 122 -7.19 -9.42 -7.34
C THR A 122 -8.62 -8.92 -7.31
N THR A 123 -9.16 -8.41 -8.42
CA THR A 123 -10.57 -7.97 -8.50
C THR A 123 -11.52 -9.12 -8.16
N ARG A 124 -11.30 -10.32 -8.73
CA ARG A 124 -12.18 -11.48 -8.54
C ARG A 124 -12.13 -12.07 -7.12
N ASN A 125 -10.97 -12.06 -6.44
CA ASN A 125 -10.87 -12.54 -5.05
C ASN A 125 -11.29 -11.49 -4.04
N ILE A 126 -11.13 -10.20 -4.35
CA ILE A 126 -11.70 -9.11 -3.54
C ILE A 126 -13.21 -9.21 -3.57
N ASP A 127 -13.85 -9.38 -4.73
CA ASP A 127 -15.31 -9.57 -4.80
C ASP A 127 -15.79 -10.77 -3.96
N LEU A 128 -15.03 -11.87 -3.92
CA LEU A 128 -15.37 -13.03 -3.09
C LEU A 128 -15.10 -12.77 -1.58
N ALA A 129 -14.00 -12.13 -1.21
CA ALA A 129 -13.67 -11.80 0.17
C ALA A 129 -14.57 -10.70 0.77
N LEU A 130 -15.02 -9.75 -0.06
CA LEU A 130 -16.00 -8.71 0.27
C LEU A 130 -17.39 -9.31 0.55
N ASN A 131 -17.71 -10.47 -0.06
CA ASN A 131 -18.97 -11.18 0.15
C ASN A 131 -18.93 -12.14 1.36
N GLU A 132 -17.76 -12.68 1.73
CA GLU A 132 -17.62 -13.62 2.85
C GLU A 132 -17.36 -12.95 4.21
N THR A 133 -16.85 -11.71 4.20
CA THR A 133 -16.67 -10.91 5.42
C THR A 133 -17.70 -9.81 5.45
N ASN A 134 -18.16 -9.44 6.64
CA ASN A 134 -19.12 -8.35 6.86
C ASN A 134 -18.43 -7.00 6.55
N TYR A 135 -18.10 -6.76 5.27
CA TYR A 135 -17.28 -5.64 4.82
C TYR A 135 -18.06 -4.35 4.97
N GLN A 136 -17.77 -3.63 6.05
CA GLN A 136 -18.36 -2.32 6.25
C GLN A 136 -17.66 -1.34 5.32
N LYS A 137 -18.43 -0.57 4.55
CA LYS A 137 -17.86 0.54 3.77
C LYS A 137 -17.16 1.54 4.72
N VAL A 138 -16.03 2.08 4.28
CA VAL A 138 -15.20 3.04 5.03
C VAL A 138 -15.70 4.47 4.80
N ARG A 139 -15.63 5.31 5.83
CA ARG A 139 -15.88 6.74 5.73
C ARG A 139 -14.56 7.49 5.58
N LEU A 140 -14.54 8.49 4.72
CA LEU A 140 -13.49 9.51 4.65
C LEU A 140 -14.08 10.81 5.20
N ILE A 141 -13.53 11.30 6.31
CA ILE A 141 -14.10 12.40 7.08
C ILE A 141 -13.11 13.58 7.02
N PRO A 142 -13.43 14.66 6.29
CA PRO A 142 -12.60 15.85 6.28
C PRO A 142 -12.76 16.62 7.60
N ARG A 143 -11.68 17.27 8.00
CA ARG A 143 -11.64 18.28 9.05
C ARG A 143 -10.96 19.51 8.51
N MET A 144 -11.57 20.66 8.74
CA MET A 144 -11.04 21.93 8.28
C MET A 144 -10.07 22.49 9.31
N ILE A 145 -8.96 23.00 8.81
CA ILE A 145 -7.91 23.65 9.57
C ILE A 145 -7.68 25.02 8.94
N ILE A 146 -7.60 26.04 9.78
CA ILE A 146 -7.19 27.39 9.36
C ILE A 146 -5.79 27.61 9.90
N SER A 147 -4.82 27.92 9.04
CA SER A 147 -3.46 28.27 9.48
C SER A 147 -3.43 29.66 10.12
N SER A 148 -2.33 29.97 10.80
CA SER A 148 -2.04 31.33 11.25
C SER A 148 -1.95 32.34 10.09
N SER A 149 -1.56 31.89 8.89
CA SER A 149 -1.56 32.67 7.65
C SER A 149 -2.95 32.80 6.98
N GLN A 150 -4.02 32.32 7.62
CA GLN A 150 -5.39 32.29 7.08
C GLN A 150 -5.59 31.36 5.87
N ASP A 151 -4.67 30.42 5.65
CA ASP A 151 -4.84 29.38 4.63
C ASP A 151 -5.84 28.34 5.13
N ILE A 152 -6.81 27.99 4.29
CA ILE A 152 -7.77 26.93 4.58
C ILE A 152 -7.18 25.60 4.09
N MET A 153 -7.08 24.64 4.99
CA MET A 153 -6.53 23.32 4.75
C MET A 153 -7.50 22.24 5.22
N LEU A 154 -7.38 21.04 4.66
CA LEU A 154 -8.09 19.86 5.14
C LEU A 154 -7.12 18.82 5.69
N SER A 155 -7.45 18.28 6.87
CA SER A 155 -6.99 16.97 7.31
C SER A 155 -8.12 15.95 7.12
N PHE A 156 -7.78 14.66 7.10
CA PHE A 156 -8.76 13.61 6.89
C PHE A 156 -8.63 12.53 7.95
N LEU A 157 -9.78 11.99 8.35
CA LEU A 157 -9.86 10.73 9.05
C LEU A 157 -10.44 9.65 8.15
N ILE A 158 -10.01 8.41 8.34
CA ILE A 158 -10.46 7.25 7.58
C ILE A 158 -10.86 6.11 8.51
N GLY A 159 -12.05 5.55 8.32
CA GLY A 159 -12.49 4.37 9.06
C GLY A 159 -14.01 4.28 9.26
N HIS A 160 -14.41 3.46 10.24
CA HIS A 160 -15.83 3.23 10.60
C HIS A 160 -16.20 4.02 11.87
N VAL A 161 -16.37 3.31 13.00
CA VAL A 161 -16.73 3.88 14.30
C VAL A 161 -15.56 4.59 14.97
N ARG A 162 -14.34 4.05 14.83
CA ARG A 162 -13.10 4.64 15.36
C ARG A 162 -12.16 4.97 14.21
N PRO A 163 -12.29 6.16 13.61
CA PRO A 163 -11.51 6.53 12.44
C PRO A 163 -10.07 6.92 12.80
N TYR A 164 -9.13 6.64 11.90
CA TYR A 164 -7.71 6.92 12.01
C TYR A 164 -7.35 8.20 11.29
N VAL A 165 -6.32 8.92 11.75
CA VAL A 165 -5.79 10.09 11.03
C VAL A 165 -5.08 9.65 9.76
N LEU A 166 -5.48 10.21 8.62
CA LEU A 166 -4.77 10.06 7.36
C LEU A 166 -3.47 10.88 7.42
N ARG A 167 -2.33 10.19 7.52
CA ARG A 167 -1.03 10.84 7.75
C ARG A 167 -0.40 11.43 6.49
N SER A 168 -0.71 10.86 5.34
CA SER A 168 -0.13 11.23 4.05
C SER A 168 -1.20 11.14 2.97
N ILE A 169 -1.57 12.30 2.42
CA ILE A 169 -2.47 12.43 1.28
C ILE A 169 -1.77 11.93 0.03
N THR A 170 -0.45 12.16 -0.08
CA THR A 170 0.39 11.64 -1.15
C THR A 170 0.28 10.11 -1.22
N ASP A 171 0.46 9.40 -0.11
CA ASP A 171 0.37 7.93 -0.10
C ASP A 171 -1.05 7.46 -0.43
N PHE A 172 -2.07 8.09 0.16
CA PHE A 172 -3.46 7.78 -0.11
C PHE A 172 -3.79 7.91 -1.61
N TYR A 173 -3.33 8.98 -2.26
CA TYR A 173 -3.51 9.18 -3.70
C TYR A 173 -2.92 8.02 -4.51
N TYR A 174 -1.67 7.63 -4.23
CA TYR A 174 -1.04 6.51 -4.93
C TYR A 174 -1.72 5.17 -4.63
N PHE A 175 -2.19 4.96 -3.40
CA PHE A 175 -2.95 3.77 -3.06
C PHE A 175 -4.25 3.67 -3.86
N MET A 176 -5.01 4.76 -3.98
CA MET A 176 -6.23 4.83 -4.81
C MET A 176 -5.93 4.64 -6.30
N LYS A 177 -4.88 5.32 -6.81
CA LYS A 177 -4.49 5.23 -8.22
C LYS A 177 -4.10 3.80 -8.63
N GLU A 178 -3.43 3.10 -7.73
CA GLU A 178 -2.88 1.77 -8.01
C GLU A 178 -3.73 0.62 -7.43
N LYS A 179 -4.87 0.93 -6.81
CA LYS A 179 -5.75 -0.03 -6.13
C LYS A 179 -5.00 -0.92 -5.13
N ARG A 180 -4.22 -0.31 -4.24
CA ARG A 180 -3.43 -1.03 -3.24
C ARG A 180 -4.24 -1.36 -1.99
N ILE A 181 -3.79 -2.37 -1.24
CA ILE A 181 -4.26 -2.64 0.12
C ILE A 181 -3.28 -1.98 1.10
N ALA A 182 -3.78 -1.19 2.05
CA ALA A 182 -2.94 -0.59 3.09
C ALA A 182 -3.63 -0.58 4.46
N SER A 183 -2.83 -0.70 5.52
CA SER A 183 -3.29 -0.62 6.91
C SER A 183 -3.09 0.79 7.47
N TYR A 184 -4.14 1.32 8.10
CA TYR A 184 -4.15 2.62 8.78
C TYR A 184 -3.98 2.49 10.30
N GLY A 185 -4.00 1.26 10.81
CA GLY A 185 -3.85 0.93 12.20
C GLY A 185 -4.37 -0.47 12.49
N LYS A 186 -4.38 -0.85 13.78
CA LYS A 186 -4.66 -2.22 14.22
C LYS A 186 -5.95 -2.83 13.67
N ASN A 187 -6.99 -2.01 13.48
CA ASN A 187 -8.32 -2.47 13.12
C ASN A 187 -8.83 -1.87 11.79
N LEU A 188 -7.94 -1.36 10.93
CA LEU A 188 -8.34 -0.84 9.63
C LEU A 188 -7.29 -1.18 8.57
N THR A 189 -7.66 -2.10 7.69
CA THR A 189 -6.96 -2.41 6.45
C THR A 189 -7.95 -2.19 5.32
N LEU A 190 -7.54 -1.41 4.32
CA LEU A 190 -8.41 -0.93 3.25
C LEU A 190 -7.86 -1.30 1.90
N TYR A 191 -8.72 -1.85 1.04
CA TYR A 191 -8.51 -1.90 -0.39
C TYR A 191 -8.93 -0.56 -1.01
N HIS A 192 -8.01 0.12 -1.67
CA HIS A 192 -8.19 1.50 -2.15
C HIS A 192 -8.89 1.54 -3.50
N ASP A 193 -10.18 1.25 -3.45
CA ASP A 193 -11.12 1.43 -4.56
C ASP A 193 -12.30 2.27 -4.08
N LEU A 194 -12.93 3.05 -4.97
CA LEU A 194 -14.07 3.91 -4.62
C LEU A 194 -15.22 3.11 -4.00
N THR A 195 -15.43 1.87 -4.46
CA THR A 195 -16.49 0.98 -3.95
C THR A 195 -16.30 0.61 -2.48
N SER A 196 -15.08 0.70 -1.95
CA SER A 196 -14.77 0.46 -0.54
C SER A 196 -15.26 1.57 0.39
N PHE A 197 -15.67 2.73 -0.16
CA PHE A 197 -16.13 3.89 0.61
C PHE A 197 -17.66 3.99 0.61
N THR A 198 -18.20 4.54 1.71
CA THR A 198 -19.63 4.92 1.79
C THR A 198 -19.97 5.91 0.68
N ASP A 199 -21.20 5.91 0.20
CA ASP A 199 -21.59 6.70 -0.97
C ASP A 199 -21.29 8.20 -0.77
N ASP A 200 -21.58 8.76 0.41
CA ASP A 200 -21.22 10.14 0.78
C ASP A 200 -19.70 10.40 0.77
N SER A 201 -18.89 9.40 1.09
CA SER A 201 -17.43 9.51 1.11
C SER A 201 -16.80 9.37 -0.27
N GLN A 202 -17.48 8.76 -1.23
CA GLN A 202 -16.95 8.64 -2.60
C GLN A 202 -16.75 10.01 -3.24
N GLU A 203 -17.67 10.95 -3.03
CA GLU A 203 -17.53 12.32 -3.52
C GLU A 203 -16.37 13.07 -2.84
N ILE A 204 -16.15 12.81 -1.55
CA ILE A 204 -15.02 13.37 -0.79
C ILE A 204 -13.68 12.82 -1.32
N VAL A 205 -13.63 11.50 -1.60
CA VAL A 205 -12.44 10.86 -2.19
C VAL A 205 -12.13 11.49 -3.54
N LYS A 206 -13.13 11.62 -4.44
CA LYS A 206 -12.95 12.25 -5.75
C LYS A 206 -12.41 13.69 -5.61
N PHE A 207 -13.02 14.47 -4.73
CA PHE A 207 -12.57 15.84 -4.44
C PHE A 207 -11.11 15.90 -3.98
N LEU A 208 -10.71 15.02 -3.06
CA LEU A 208 -9.33 14.94 -2.56
C LEU A 208 -8.36 14.62 -3.70
N LEU A 209 -8.67 13.59 -4.51
CA LEU A 209 -7.80 13.15 -5.60
C LEU A 209 -7.63 14.25 -6.66
N ASP A 210 -8.72 14.89 -7.08
CA ASP A 210 -8.70 16.00 -8.04
C ASP A 210 -7.87 17.18 -7.52
N THR A 211 -8.15 17.62 -6.29
CA THR A 211 -7.48 18.77 -5.68
C THR A 211 -5.99 18.49 -5.48
N TYR A 212 -5.63 17.26 -5.11
CA TYR A 212 -4.24 16.84 -5.02
C TYR A 212 -3.51 16.93 -6.37
N ILE A 213 -4.14 16.46 -7.46
CA ILE A 213 -3.58 16.56 -8.81
C ILE A 213 -3.36 18.03 -9.20
N ASP A 214 -4.34 18.90 -8.95
CA ASP A 214 -4.23 20.33 -9.23
C ASP A 214 -3.02 20.92 -8.50
N ILE A 215 -2.88 20.68 -7.19
CA ILE A 215 -1.73 21.14 -6.40
C ILE A 215 -0.42 20.64 -7.00
N GLN A 216 -0.31 19.33 -7.29
CA GLN A 216 0.91 18.76 -7.88
C GLN A 216 1.27 19.38 -9.23
N PHE A 217 0.28 19.71 -10.06
CA PHE A 217 0.49 20.35 -11.35
C PHE A 217 1.08 21.77 -11.20
N TYR A 218 0.57 22.55 -10.24
CA TYR A 218 1.11 23.87 -9.92
C TYR A 218 2.49 23.80 -9.25
N ASP A 219 2.70 22.86 -8.33
CA ASP A 219 3.93 22.72 -7.54
C ASP A 219 5.11 22.18 -8.36
N ARG A 220 4.86 21.44 -9.45
CA ARG A 220 5.92 21.06 -10.42
C ARG A 220 6.64 22.25 -11.05
N LYS A 221 6.11 23.47 -10.98
CA LYS A 221 6.82 24.69 -11.36
C LYS A 221 7.84 25.17 -10.31
N PHE A 222 7.74 24.67 -9.07
CA PHE A 222 8.60 25.00 -7.93
C PHE A 222 9.14 23.70 -7.29
N SER A 223 10.18 23.16 -7.92
CA SER A 223 11.01 22.00 -7.54
C SER A 223 10.76 21.36 -6.15
N TYR A 224 10.51 20.04 -6.18
CA TYR A 224 10.40 19.01 -5.12
C TYR A 224 8.97 18.54 -4.74
N PRO A 225 8.66 17.24 -4.91
CA PRO A 225 7.41 16.68 -4.41
C PRO A 225 7.40 16.71 -2.88
N ARG A 226 6.53 17.53 -2.29
CA ARG A 226 6.31 17.55 -0.84
C ARG A 226 5.36 16.42 -0.43
N GLU A 227 5.61 15.83 0.74
CA GLU A 227 4.60 14.99 1.39
C GLU A 227 3.51 15.89 1.98
N PHE A 228 2.28 15.73 1.48
CA PHE A 228 1.15 16.52 1.96
C PHE A 228 0.43 15.74 3.05
N ARG A 229 0.59 16.17 4.31
CA ARG A 229 -0.31 15.75 5.40
C ARG A 229 -1.66 16.46 5.32
N TYR A 230 -1.64 17.72 4.87
CA TYR A 230 -2.82 18.58 4.75
C TYR A 230 -3.04 18.95 3.29
N LEU A 231 -4.31 19.04 2.88
CA LEU A 231 -4.70 19.49 1.56
C LEU A 231 -5.01 20.99 1.63
N THR A 232 -4.10 21.84 1.15
CA THR A 232 -4.34 23.28 1.09
C THR A 232 -5.34 23.60 -0.01
N LEU A 233 -6.40 24.32 0.34
CA LEU A 233 -7.45 24.68 -0.61
C LEU A 233 -7.16 26.04 -1.25
N SER A 234 -7.07 26.04 -2.58
CA SER A 234 -7.17 27.26 -3.38
C SER A 234 -8.60 27.82 -3.35
N PRO A 235 -8.83 29.11 -3.70
CA PRO A 235 -10.17 29.69 -3.78
C PRO A 235 -11.17 28.83 -4.57
N ARG A 236 -10.76 28.34 -5.74
CA ARG A 236 -11.58 27.46 -6.59
C ARG A 236 -11.94 26.14 -5.90
N SER A 237 -11.00 25.53 -5.18
CA SER A 237 -11.26 24.27 -4.47
C SER A 237 -12.09 24.48 -3.19
N ILE A 238 -12.05 25.67 -2.59
CA ILE A 238 -12.92 26.04 -1.47
C ILE A 238 -14.38 26.07 -1.94
N ASP A 239 -14.67 26.68 -3.09
CA ASP A 239 -16.03 26.72 -3.63
C ASP A 239 -16.59 25.31 -3.87
N ARG A 240 -15.80 24.44 -4.52
CA ARG A 240 -16.17 23.02 -4.71
C ARG A 240 -16.37 22.29 -3.39
N PHE A 241 -15.52 22.54 -2.40
CA PHE A 241 -15.64 21.93 -1.09
C PHE A 241 -16.91 22.40 -0.36
N TYR A 242 -17.23 23.70 -0.46
CA TYR A 242 -18.44 24.28 0.10
C TYR A 242 -19.70 23.65 -0.49
N GLU A 243 -19.76 23.47 -1.82
CA GLU A 243 -20.88 22.79 -2.47
C GLU A 243 -21.07 21.35 -1.96
N LEU A 244 -19.98 20.61 -1.73
CA LEU A 244 -20.02 19.25 -1.19
C LEU A 244 -20.53 19.16 0.25
N PHE A 245 -20.33 20.23 1.02
CA PHE A 245 -20.64 20.30 2.46
C PHE A 245 -21.78 21.26 2.79
N ILE A 246 -22.49 21.78 1.80
CA ILE A 246 -23.65 22.62 2.04
C ILE A 246 -24.68 21.85 2.87
N ASN A 247 -25.17 22.48 3.94
CA ASN A 247 -26.08 21.88 4.92
C ASN A 247 -25.55 20.61 5.63
N LYS A 248 -24.23 20.37 5.60
CA LYS A 248 -23.57 19.29 6.35
C LYS A 248 -22.74 19.87 7.50
N THR A 249 -22.57 19.08 8.55
CA THR A 249 -21.70 19.45 9.67
C THR A 249 -20.24 19.19 9.32
N LEU A 250 -19.36 20.16 9.58
CA LEU A 250 -17.92 20.02 9.42
C LEU A 250 -17.22 20.30 10.75
N THR A 251 -16.22 19.48 11.07
CA THR A 251 -15.36 19.74 12.23
C THR A 251 -14.29 20.77 11.83
N LEU A 252 -14.23 21.87 12.58
CA LEU A 252 -13.12 22.80 12.56
C LEU A 252 -12.11 22.37 13.63
N GLU A 253 -10.86 22.18 13.24
CA GLU A 253 -9.74 22.03 14.15
C GLU A 253 -9.07 23.41 14.31
N GLU A 254 -9.26 24.03 15.47
CA GLU A 254 -8.48 25.21 15.85
C GLU A 254 -7.05 24.76 16.15
N ASN A 255 -6.11 25.19 15.32
CA ASN A 255 -4.71 25.12 15.68
C ASN A 255 -4.45 26.20 16.74
N ALA A 256 -4.32 25.78 18.00
CA ALA A 256 -3.74 26.60 19.06
C ALA A 256 -2.21 26.68 18.84
N TYR A 257 -1.77 27.52 17.90
CA TYR A 257 -0.37 27.93 17.78
C TYR A 257 -0.29 29.45 17.63
#